data_AF-A0AB73H392-F1
#
_entry.id   AF-A0AB73H392-F1
#
_cell.length_a   1.000
_cell.length_b   1.000
_cell.length_c   1.000
_cell.angle_alpha   90.00
_cell.angle_beta   90.00
_cell.angle_gamma   90.00
#
_symmetry.space_group_name_H-M   'P 1'
#
loop_
_entity.id
_entity.type
_entity.pdbx_description
1 polymer ?
#
loop_
_entity_poly.entity_id
_entity_poly.type
_entity_poly.pdbx_seq_one_letter_code
_entity_poly.pdbx_strand_id
1 'polypeptide(L)'
;MTLPDERTRNLLQAGAFLRELAGSQAVPKSVRQEAYRLLRHYPTLSDVEAIAQHEERLRDLTQSAFVRPYLTSQFEEEWFRGYLNGPHRI
;
A
#
# COMPACT_ATOMS: atom_id res chain seq x y z
N MET A 1 6.27 10.90 -15.04
CA MET A 1 5.08 10.18 -14.54
C MET A 1 5.59 9.00 -13.72
N THR A 2 5.05 8.76 -12.53
CA THR A 2 5.39 7.57 -11.73
C THR A 2 4.77 6.31 -12.34
N LEU A 3 5.51 5.21 -12.35
CA LEU A 3 5.05 3.90 -12.83
C LEU A 3 4.07 3.26 -11.82
N PRO A 4 3.18 2.34 -12.25
CA PRO A 4 2.30 1.61 -11.34
C PRO A 4 3.07 0.94 -10.19
N ASP A 5 4.22 0.34 -10.49
CA ASP A 5 5.08 -0.30 -9.49
C ASP A 5 5.59 0.71 -8.44
N GLU A 6 6.02 1.90 -8.87
CA GLU A 6 6.46 2.96 -7.96
C GLU A 6 5.30 3.46 -7.09
N ARG A 7 4.09 3.62 -7.67
CA ARG A 7 2.88 4.04 -6.94
C ARG A 7 2.49 3.01 -5.90
N THR A 8 2.39 1.76 -6.31
CA THR A 8 2.12 0.62 -5.46
C THR A 8 3.13 0.52 -4.31
N ARG A 9 4.43 0.57 -4.62
CA ARG A 9 5.48 0.51 -3.61
C ARG A 9 5.33 1.61 -2.58
N ASN A 10 5.18 2.87 -3.01
CA ASN A 10 5.03 4.00 -2.10
C ASN A 10 3.76 3.87 -1.24
N LEU A 11 2.65 3.42 -1.84
CA LEU A 11 1.40 3.19 -1.12
C LEU A 11 1.59 2.18 0.01
N LEU A 12 2.21 1.03 -0.27
CA LEU A 12 2.42 -0.02 0.71
C LEU A 12 3.48 0.34 1.76
N GLN A 13 4.56 1.01 1.35
CA GLN A 13 5.61 1.48 2.27
C GLN A 13 5.08 2.54 3.25
N ALA A 14 4.20 3.44 2.80
CA ALA A 14 3.53 4.37 3.70
C ALA A 14 2.62 3.65 4.70
N GLY A 15 1.89 2.61 4.29
CA GLY A 15 1.12 1.76 5.22
C GLY A 15 2.01 1.07 6.26
N ALA A 16 3.15 0.51 5.83
CA ALA A 16 4.13 -0.11 6.71
C ALA A 16 4.72 0.91 7.72
N PHE A 17 5.08 2.10 7.24
CA PHE A 17 5.59 3.19 8.08
C PHE A 17 4.58 3.64 9.13
N LEU A 18 3.31 3.80 8.75
CA LEU A 18 2.25 4.15 9.70
C LEU A 18 2.10 3.08 10.79
N ARG A 19 2.26 1.79 10.46
CA ARG A 19 2.25 0.70 11.46
C ARG A 19 3.41 0.81 12.44
N GLU A 20 4.61 1.17 11.99
CA GLU A 20 5.74 1.40 12.87
C GLU A 20 5.51 2.58 13.80
N LEU A 21 5.03 3.71 13.26
CA LEU A 21 4.72 4.89 14.06
C LEU A 21 3.66 4.59 15.13
N ALA A 22 2.60 3.86 14.78
CA ALA A 22 1.56 3.50 15.73
C ALA A 22 2.08 2.64 16.90
N GLY A 23 3.04 1.75 16.64
CA GLY A 23 3.61 0.83 17.63
C GLY A 23 4.85 1.34 18.39
N SER A 24 5.55 2.34 17.87
CA SER A 24 6.86 2.77 18.39
C SER A 24 6.73 3.65 19.64
N GLN A 25 7.29 3.22 20.78
CA GLN A 25 7.28 4.06 22.00
C GLN A 25 8.19 5.29 21.91
N ALA A 26 9.06 5.36 20.89
CA ALA A 26 9.98 6.49 20.68
C ALA A 26 9.29 7.75 20.12
N VAL A 27 8.07 7.62 19.57
CA VAL A 27 7.29 8.77 19.05
C VAL A 27 6.23 9.24 20.04
N PRO A 28 5.90 10.55 20.09
CA PRO A 28 4.88 11.09 20.98
C PRO A 28 3.52 10.42 20.82
N LYS A 29 2.78 10.25 21.93
CA LYS A 29 1.47 9.58 21.95
C LYS A 29 0.48 10.14 20.91
N SER A 30 0.47 11.46 20.70
CA SER A 30 -0.38 12.11 19.70
C SER A 30 -0.10 11.63 18.27
N VAL A 31 1.17 11.48 17.90
CA VAL A 31 1.60 10.99 16.59
C VAL A 31 1.19 9.52 16.41
N ARG A 32 1.36 8.70 17.44
CA ARG A 32 0.94 7.27 17.39
C ARG A 32 -0.55 7.11 17.19
N GLN A 33 -1.33 7.93 17.91
CA GLN A 33 -2.79 7.94 17.79
C GLN A 33 -3.24 8.37 16.40
N GLU A 34 -2.57 9.36 15.81
CA GLU A 34 -2.85 9.76 14.43
C GLU A 34 -2.50 8.67 13.42
N ALA A 35 -1.32 8.07 13.53
CA ALA A 35 -0.92 6.96 12.66
C ALA A 35 -1.92 5.79 12.75
N TYR A 36 -2.36 5.46 13.96
CA TYR A 36 -3.39 4.44 14.17
C TYR A 36 -4.76 4.83 13.59
N ARG A 37 -5.16 6.11 13.67
CA ARG A 37 -6.40 6.60 13.02
C ARG A 37 -6.34 6.47 11.51
N LEU A 38 -5.22 6.86 10.89
CA LEU A 38 -5.01 6.75 9.45
C LEU A 38 -5.05 5.29 8.99
N LEU A 39 -4.37 4.39 9.71
CA LEU A 39 -4.33 2.95 9.40
C LEU A 39 -5.71 2.31 9.31
N ARG A 40 -6.71 2.78 10.06
CA ARG A 40 -8.07 2.20 10.02
C ARG A 40 -8.75 2.28 8.65
N HIS A 41 -8.31 3.22 7.82
CA HIS A 41 -8.87 3.47 6.49
C HIS A 41 -7.80 3.44 5.41
N TYR A 42 -6.57 3.08 5.78
CA TYR A 42 -5.47 2.95 4.84
C TYR A 42 -5.60 1.58 4.15
N PRO A 43 -5.38 1.49 2.83
CA PRO A 43 -5.49 0.21 2.14
C PRO A 43 -4.49 -0.80 2.69
N THR A 44 -4.99 -1.99 2.98
CA THR A 44 -4.16 -3.15 3.34
C THR A 44 -3.50 -3.71 2.09
N LEU A 45 -2.51 -4.59 2.27
CA LEU A 45 -1.89 -5.30 1.14
C LEU A 45 -2.93 -6.01 0.26
N SER A 46 -3.91 -6.66 0.90
CA SER A 46 -4.98 -7.37 0.19
C SER A 46 -5.94 -6.44 -0.54
N ASP A 47 -6.17 -5.22 -0.03
CA ASP A 47 -6.95 -4.21 -0.76
C ASP A 47 -6.21 -3.76 -2.03
N VAL A 48 -4.91 -3.51 -1.92
CA VAL A 48 -4.05 -3.12 -3.06
C VAL A 48 -4.00 -4.23 -4.11
N GLU A 49 -3.84 -5.48 -3.68
CA GLU A 49 -3.93 -6.67 -4.55
C GLU A 49 -5.27 -6.74 -5.30
N ALA A 50 -6.38 -6.61 -4.58
CA ALA A 50 -7.71 -6.69 -5.16
C ALA A 50 -7.96 -5.57 -6.19
N ILE A 51 -7.52 -4.34 -5.89
CA ILE A 51 -7.65 -3.22 -6.82
C ILE A 51 -6.83 -3.48 -8.08
N ALA A 52 -5.56 -3.86 -7.95
CA ALA A 52 -4.69 -4.12 -9.10
C ALA A 52 -5.23 -5.24 -10.00
N GLN A 53 -5.68 -6.36 -9.41
CA GLN A 53 -6.30 -7.46 -10.15
C GLN A 53 -7.58 -7.03 -10.87
N HIS A 54 -8.38 -6.17 -10.24
CA HIS A 54 -9.59 -5.65 -10.88
C HIS A 54 -9.26 -4.73 -12.06
N GLU A 55 -8.23 -3.90 -11.96
CA GLU A 55 -7.75 -3.04 -13.04
C GLU A 55 -7.19 -3.84 -14.22
N GLU A 56 -6.39 -4.89 -13.94
CA GLU A 56 -5.89 -5.82 -14.95
C GLU A 56 -7.06 -6.51 -15.68
N ARG A 57 -8.04 -7.05 -14.94
CA ARG A 57 -9.23 -7.68 -15.51
C ARG A 57 -10.03 -6.70 -16.39
N LEU A 58 -10.20 -5.46 -15.96
CA LEU A 58 -10.89 -4.44 -16.75
C LEU A 58 -10.15 -4.11 -18.05
N ARG A 59 -8.82 -4.05 -18.00
CA ARG A 59 -7.98 -3.85 -19.18
C ARG A 59 -8.15 -4.98 -20.19
N ASP A 60 -8.14 -6.23 -19.71
CA ASP A 60 -8.29 -7.41 -20.56
C ASP A 60 -9.67 -7.48 -21.22
N LEU A 61 -10.73 -7.15 -20.47
CA LEU A 61 -12.10 -7.15 -20.98
C LEU A 61 -12.37 -6.04 -22.00
N THR A 62 -11.79 -4.85 -21.78
CA THR A 62 -12.05 -3.69 -22.63
C THR A 62 -11.12 -3.61 -23.83
N GLN A 63 -9.93 -4.23 -23.74
CA GLN A 63 -8.82 -4.10 -24.70
C GLN A 63 -8.49 -2.64 -25.06
N SER A 64 -8.86 -1.71 -24.19
CA SER A 64 -8.78 -0.28 -24.45
C SER A 64 -7.42 0.26 -24.03
N ALA A 65 -6.76 0.97 -24.93
CA ALA A 65 -5.52 1.69 -24.62
C ALA A 65 -5.69 2.80 -23.56
N PHE A 66 -6.93 3.18 -23.25
CA PHE A 66 -7.27 4.16 -22.23
C PHE A 66 -7.38 3.56 -20.83
N VAL A 67 -7.47 2.23 -20.70
CA VAL A 67 -7.46 1.55 -19.40
C VAL A 67 -6.00 1.26 -19.03
N ARG A 68 -5.43 2.14 -18.22
CA ARG A 68 -4.06 1.99 -17.69
C ARG A 68 -4.15 1.62 -16.21
N PRO A 69 -3.56 0.50 -15.76
CA PRO A 69 -3.54 0.14 -14.36
C PRO A 69 -2.93 1.26 -13.50
N TYR A 70 -3.61 1.58 -12.40
CA TYR A 70 -3.11 2.54 -11.43
C TYR A 70 -2.16 1.87 -10.42
N LEU A 71 -2.40 0.60 -10.13
CA LEU A 71 -1.59 -0.22 -9.25
C LEU A 71 -1.11 -1.46 -10.00
N THR A 72 -0.09 -2.10 -9.45
CA THR A 72 0.37 -3.44 -9.81
C THR A 72 0.06 -4.42 -8.70
N SER A 73 -0.21 -5.67 -9.08
CA SER A 73 -0.34 -6.82 -8.19
C SER A 73 1.02 -7.48 -7.89
N GLN A 74 2.09 -7.02 -8.55
CA GLN A 74 3.44 -7.50 -8.37
C GLN A 74 4.14 -6.68 -7.29
N PHE A 75 4.35 -7.27 -6.12
CA PHE A 75 5.10 -6.66 -5.03
C PHE A 75 6.31 -7.52 -4.69
N GLU A 76 7.41 -6.86 -4.35
CA GLU A 76 8.63 -7.54 -3.93
C GLU A 76 8.73 -7.51 -2.41
N GLU A 77 9.01 -8.67 -1.78
CA GLU A 77 9.17 -8.75 -0.32
C GLU A 77 10.25 -7.80 0.22
N GLU A 78 11.27 -7.52 -0.60
CA GLU A 78 12.36 -6.61 -0.27
C GLU A 78 11.92 -5.17 0.02
N TRP A 79 10.77 -4.73 -0.51
CA TRP A 79 10.23 -3.40 -0.24
C TRP A 79 9.91 -3.19 1.24
N PHE A 80 9.71 -4.28 1.98
CA PHE A 80 9.35 -4.24 3.40
C PHE A 80 10.51 -4.54 4.35
N ARG A 81 11.72 -4.86 3.86
CA ARG A 81 12.87 -5.26 4.71
C ARG A 81 13.26 -4.22 5.76
N GLY A 82 12.94 -2.94 5.53
CA GLY A 82 13.21 -1.86 6.48
C GLY A 82 12.15 -1.66 7.56
N TYR A 83 11.00 -2.36 7.49
CA TYR A 83 9.88 -2.18 8.41
C TYR A 83 9.73 -3.38 9.35
N LEU A 84 9.90 -3.16 10.66
CA LEU A 84 9.82 -4.18 11.71
C LEU A 84 8.45 -4.88 11.75
N ASN A 85 7.38 -4.13 11.47
CA ASN A 85 6.01 -4.62 11.49
C ASN A 85 5.51 -5.11 10.13
N GLY A 86 6.34 -5.03 9.08
CA GLY A 86 5.99 -5.43 7.72
C GLY A 86 4.87 -4.58 7.08
N PRO A 87 4.30 -5.04 5.96
CA PRO A 87 3.24 -4.33 5.23
C PRO A 87 1.96 -4.20 6.06
N HIS A 88 1.08 -3.24 5.73
CA HIS A 88 -0.21 -3.16 6.38
C HIS A 88 -1.12 -4.36 6.05
N ARG A 89 -1.49 -5.11 7.08
CA ARG A 89 -2.38 -6.28 7.03
C ARG A 89 -3.42 -6.16 8.15
N ILE A 90 -4.57 -6.82 7.96
CA ILE A 90 -5.64 -6.99 8.98
C ILE A 90 -5.14 -7.89 10.11
#